data_AF-A0A2M7I2A2-F1
#
_entry.id   AF-A0A2M7I2A2-F1
#
_cell.length_a   1.000
_cell.length_b   1.000
_cell.length_c   1.000
_cell.angle_alpha   90.00
_cell.angle_beta   90.00
_cell.angle_gamma   90.00
#
_symmetry.space_group_name_H-M   'P 1'
#
loop_
_entity.id
_entity.type
_entity.pdbx_description
1 polymer ?
#
loop_
_entity_poly.entity_id
_entity_poly.type
_entity_poly.pdbx_seq_one_letter_code
_entity_poly.pdbx_strand_id
1 'polypeptide(L)'
;MPKKINSDSSAVFFNLVKVDGVTWNAGIRNDDQLLKIDNIPIKTTMQAQLILNKFKSGDYADYTYLQKGKVINTKVLIKKLLDVGDLAFSLFGLIWFLIGYLVLSSKPNGLIQKLFYAVGAATILAGLQVILKSFTYADVYGQQSLPFVASISFFWSIGYSSLPVLVIYFFWVFPKP
;
A
#
# COMPACT_ATOMS: atom_id res chain seq x y z
N MET A 1 4.10 11.59 12.41
CA MET A 1 5.46 11.06 12.59
C MET A 1 5.70 10.74 14.05
N PRO A 2 6.25 9.56 14.38
CA PRO A 2 6.67 9.26 15.74
C PRO A 2 7.87 10.15 16.10
N LYS A 3 7.80 10.87 17.23
CA LYS A 3 8.93 11.55 17.86
C LYS A 3 9.18 10.87 19.21
N LYS A 4 10.45 10.57 19.50
CA LYS A 4 10.85 10.01 20.79
C LYS A 4 10.77 11.13 21.84
N ILE A 5 9.98 10.93 22.89
CA ILE A 5 9.85 11.89 23.99
C ILE A 5 10.81 11.52 25.12
N ASN A 6 10.94 10.23 25.45
CA ASN A 6 11.86 9.70 26.47
C ASN A 6 12.46 8.35 26.02
N SER A 7 13.39 7.77 26.81
CA SER A 7 13.98 6.46 26.57
C SER A 7 12.95 5.38 26.19
N ASP A 8 11.79 5.38 26.84
CA ASP A 8 10.75 4.36 26.71
C ASP A 8 9.40 4.87 26.13
N SER A 9 9.35 6.12 25.64
CA SER A 9 8.09 6.72 25.16
C SER A 9 8.22 7.38 23.79
N SER A 10 7.40 6.91 22.85
CA SER A 10 7.20 7.50 21.53
C SER A 10 5.82 8.15 21.46
N ALA A 11 5.74 9.35 20.91
CA ALA A 11 4.48 10.03 20.65
C ALA A 11 4.31 10.31 19.15
N VAL A 12 3.07 10.33 18.70
CA VAL A 12 2.73 10.54 17.30
C VAL A 12 2.30 11.99 17.11
N PHE A 13 3.03 12.71 16.26
CA PHE A 13 2.72 14.11 15.91
C PHE A 13 2.22 14.22 14.47
N PHE A 14 1.31 15.16 14.23
CA PHE A 14 0.94 15.57 12.87
C PHE A 14 2.08 16.42 12.28
N ASN A 15 2.47 16.16 11.03
CA ASN A 15 3.57 16.90 10.37
C ASN A 15 3.15 17.51 9.03
N LEU A 16 2.31 16.81 8.27
CA LEU A 16 1.87 17.21 6.93
C LEU A 16 0.34 17.21 6.84
N VAL A 17 -0.30 18.06 7.63
CA VAL A 17 -1.75 18.29 7.56
C VAL A 17 -2.04 19.12 6.31
N LYS A 18 -2.76 18.51 5.37
CA LYS A 18 -3.20 19.17 4.14
C LYS A 18 -4.23 20.25 4.45
N VAL A 19 -4.00 21.48 3.98
CA VAL A 19 -4.97 22.58 4.02
C VAL A 19 -6.26 22.15 3.30
N ASP A 20 -7.40 22.44 3.92
CA ASP A 20 -8.75 22.01 3.50
C ASP A 20 -8.96 20.48 3.44
N GLY A 21 -8.02 19.70 4.01
CA GLY A 21 -8.17 18.27 4.20
C GLY A 21 -9.09 17.92 5.38
N VAL A 22 -9.52 16.66 5.47
CA VAL A 22 -10.41 16.17 6.55
C VAL A 22 -9.85 16.43 7.95
N THR A 23 -8.54 16.28 8.13
CA THR A 23 -7.83 16.56 9.37
C THR A 23 -7.76 18.05 9.68
N TRP A 24 -7.55 18.89 8.66
CA TRP A 24 -7.55 20.36 8.81
C TRP A 24 -8.94 20.89 9.19
N ASN A 25 -9.98 20.38 8.54
CA ASN A 25 -11.36 20.77 8.79
C ASN A 25 -11.82 20.37 10.20
N ALA A 26 -11.20 19.34 10.79
CA ALA A 26 -11.42 18.93 12.17
C ALA A 26 -10.68 19.78 13.22
N GLY A 27 -9.93 20.81 12.79
CA GLY A 27 -9.19 21.73 13.67
C GLY A 27 -7.76 21.31 13.99
N ILE A 28 -7.32 20.14 13.53
CA ILE A 28 -5.96 19.62 13.77
C ILE A 28 -4.98 20.33 12.83
N ARG A 29 -3.78 20.64 13.32
CA ARG A 29 -2.71 21.35 12.63
C ARG A 29 -1.39 20.59 12.73
N ASN A 30 -0.39 21.07 12.00
CA ASN A 30 0.96 20.55 12.13
C ASN A 30 1.47 20.76 13.56
N ASP A 31 2.30 19.82 14.01
CA ASP A 31 2.85 19.71 15.37
C ASP A 31 1.86 19.41 16.50
N ASP A 32 0.57 19.23 16.19
CA ASP A 32 -0.36 18.67 17.17
C ASP A 32 0.02 17.22 17.48
N GLN A 33 -0.14 16.82 18.74
CA GLN A 33 0.14 15.46 19.19
C GLN A 33 -1.14 14.64 19.20
N LEU A 34 -1.14 13.51 18.49
CA LEU A 34 -2.23 12.53 18.58
C LEU A 34 -2.11 11.72 19.88
N LEU A 35 -3.16 11.73 20.69
CA LEU A 35 -3.22 11.01 21.96
C LEU A 35 -4.07 9.75 21.87
N LYS A 36 -5.28 9.86 21.29
CA LYS A 36 -6.24 8.74 21.18
C LYS A 36 -7.01 8.79 19.86
N ILE A 37 -7.40 7.61 19.39
CA ILE A 37 -8.44 7.43 18.38
C ILE A 37 -9.46 6.46 18.96
N ASP A 38 -10.74 6.82 18.97
CA ASP A 38 -11.84 6.00 19.45
C ASP A 38 -11.59 5.45 20.87
N ASN A 39 -11.20 6.35 21.79
CA ASN A 39 -10.80 6.05 23.17
C ASN A 39 -9.55 5.16 23.34
N ILE A 40 -8.92 4.70 22.26
CA ILE A 40 -7.71 3.87 22.31
C ILE A 40 -6.46 4.76 22.28
N PRO A 41 -5.56 4.68 23.29
CA PRO A 41 -4.30 5.42 23.28
C PRO A 41 -3.38 5.02 22.13
N ILE A 42 -2.84 6.02 21.42
CA ILE A 42 -1.97 5.82 20.27
C ILE A 42 -0.51 6.00 20.67
N LYS A 43 0.30 4.95 20.46
CA LYS A 43 1.76 5.00 20.66
C LYS A 43 2.54 5.00 19.36
N THR A 44 1.96 4.41 18.30
CA THR A 44 2.60 4.24 17.00
C THR A 44 1.65 4.59 15.85
N THR A 45 2.23 4.98 14.71
CA THR A 45 1.47 5.23 13.48
C THR A 45 0.82 3.96 12.94
N MET A 46 1.46 2.80 13.12
CA MET A 46 0.90 1.51 12.73
C MET A 46 -0.38 1.18 13.50
N GLN A 47 -0.39 1.41 14.83
CA GLN A 47 -1.58 1.23 15.65
C GLN A 47 -2.72 2.17 15.22
N ALA A 48 -2.40 3.45 14.95
CA ALA A 48 -3.38 4.40 14.45
C ALA A 48 -3.98 3.93 13.11
N GLN A 49 -3.15 3.45 12.18
CA GLN A 49 -3.62 2.94 10.90
C GLN A 49 -4.53 1.71 11.05
N LEU A 50 -4.19 0.77 11.94
CA LEU A 50 -5.02 -0.41 12.20
C LEU A 50 -6.40 -0.03 12.75
N ILE A 51 -6.48 0.97 13.62
CA ILE A 51 -7.76 1.48 14.14
C ILE A 51 -8.55 2.12 12.99
N LEU A 52 -7.92 3.00 12.21
CA LEU A 52 -8.58 3.69 11.10
C LEU A 52 -9.08 2.75 10.00
N ASN A 53 -8.39 1.64 9.77
CA ASN A 53 -8.80 0.65 8.77
C ASN A 53 -10.16 -0.02 9.10
N LYS A 54 -10.56 -0.05 10.39
CA LYS A 54 -11.86 -0.60 10.84
C LYS A 54 -13.05 0.27 10.46
N PHE A 55 -12.84 1.57 10.26
CA PHE A 55 -13.90 2.50 9.87
C PHE A 55 -14.23 2.35 8.38
N LYS A 56 -15.48 2.60 7.99
CA LYS A 56 -15.87 2.71 6.58
C LYS A 56 -15.51 4.10 6.08
N SER A 57 -15.31 4.21 4.76
CA SER A 57 -15.13 5.53 4.15
C SER A 57 -16.42 6.34 4.32
N GLY A 58 -16.31 7.58 4.78
CA GLY A 58 -17.45 8.44 5.11
C GLY A 58 -17.84 8.43 6.59
N ASP A 59 -17.33 7.49 7.39
CA ASP A 59 -17.55 7.49 8.84
C ASP A 59 -16.73 8.59 9.54
N TYR A 60 -17.11 8.93 10.77
CA TYR A 60 -16.33 9.80 11.63
C TYR A 60 -15.63 8.98 12.71
N ALA A 61 -14.37 9.30 12.98
CA ALA A 61 -13.62 8.75 14.11
C ALA A 61 -13.37 9.84 15.16
N ASP A 62 -13.53 9.48 16.43
CA ASP A 62 -13.26 10.37 17.56
C ASP A 62 -11.75 10.46 17.81
N TYR A 63 -11.20 11.68 17.74
CA TYR A 63 -9.79 11.96 17.94
C TYR A 63 -9.61 12.79 19.19
N THR A 64 -8.62 12.42 20.01
CA THR A 64 -8.12 13.27 21.09
C THR A 64 -6.70 13.67 20.76
N TYR A 65 -6.42 14.98 20.73
CA TYR A 65 -5.11 15.52 20.42
C TYR A 65 -4.71 16.64 21.37
N LEU A 66 -3.41 16.86 21.53
CA LEU A 66 -2.83 17.98 22.28
C LEU A 66 -2.45 19.08 21.31
N GLN A 67 -3.03 20.26 21.51
CA GLN A 67 -2.71 21.48 20.76
C GLN A 67 -2.38 22.59 21.75
N LYS A 68 -1.14 23.12 21.69
CA LYS A 68 -0.66 24.21 22.56
C LYS A 68 -0.94 23.97 24.06
N GLY A 69 -0.75 22.73 24.52
CA GLY A 69 -0.95 22.34 25.92
C GLY A 69 -2.41 22.05 26.32
N LYS A 70 -3.38 22.21 25.41
CA LYS A 70 -4.79 21.88 25.64
C LYS A 70 -5.15 20.57 24.98
N VAL A 71 -5.85 19.71 25.71
CA VAL A 71 -6.41 18.46 25.17
C VAL A 71 -7.74 18.78 24.52
N ILE A 72 -7.87 18.45 23.23
CA ILE A 72 -9.05 18.73 22.42
C ILE A 72 -9.60 17.41 21.88
N ASN A 73 -10.92 17.26 21.94
CA ASN A 73 -11.66 16.16 21.32
C ASN A 73 -12.34 16.68 20.05
N THR A 74 -12.17 15.98 18.94
CA THR A 74 -12.80 16.33 17.66
C THR A 74 -13.21 15.08 16.89
N LYS A 75 -14.11 15.24 15.92
CA LYS A 75 -14.52 14.18 14.99
C LYS A 75 -13.81 14.39 13.66
N VAL A 76 -13.10 13.38 13.20
CA VAL A 76 -12.39 13.41 11.92
C VAL A 76 -13.11 12.50 10.93
N LEU A 77 -13.48 13.07 9.77
CA LEU A 77 -14.06 12.31 8.66
C LEU A 77 -13.02 11.35 8.07
N ILE A 78 -13.36 10.07 7.98
CA ILE A 78 -12.49 9.04 7.41
C ILE A 78 -12.66 8.97 5.90
N LYS A 79 -11.58 9.26 5.18
CA LYS A 79 -11.49 9.12 3.73
C LYS A 79 -10.55 7.96 3.39
N LYS A 80 -11.04 6.93 2.72
CA LYS A 80 -10.19 5.88 2.13
C LYS A 80 -9.73 6.34 0.75
N LEU A 81 -8.43 6.48 0.58
CA LEU A 81 -7.82 6.79 -0.71
C LEU A 81 -7.49 5.49 -1.44
N LEU A 82 -7.70 5.48 -2.75
CA LEU A 82 -7.15 4.45 -3.61
C LEU A 82 -5.66 4.72 -3.78
N ASP A 83 -4.83 3.69 -3.65
CA ASP A 83 -3.43 3.76 -4.06
C ASP A 83 -3.39 3.78 -5.59
N VAL A 84 -3.33 4.99 -6.15
CA VAL A 84 -3.32 5.19 -7.60
C VAL A 84 -2.08 4.58 -8.24
N GLY A 85 -0.96 4.50 -7.51
CA GLY A 85 0.28 3.89 -8.01
C GLY A 85 0.12 2.38 -8.20
N ASP A 86 -0.38 1.71 -7.16
CA ASP A 86 -0.69 0.28 -7.23
C ASP A 86 -1.74 -0.02 -8.31
N LEU A 87 -2.80 0.77 -8.38
CA LEU A 87 -3.85 0.61 -9.40
C LEU A 87 -3.27 0.76 -10.82
N ALA A 88 -2.48 1.80 -11.06
CA ALA A 88 -1.84 2.05 -12.35
C ALA A 88 -0.90 0.90 -12.74
N PHE A 89 -0.11 0.40 -11.79
CA PHE A 89 0.80 -0.73 -12.02
C PHE A 89 0.03 -2.02 -12.34
N SER A 90 -1.04 -2.33 -11.62
CA SER A 90 -1.90 -3.48 -11.90
C SER A 90 -2.57 -3.39 -13.27
N LEU A 91 -3.06 -2.20 -13.66
CA LEU A 91 -3.64 -1.98 -14.99
C LEU A 91 -2.61 -2.11 -16.10
N PHE A 92 -1.41 -1.57 -15.90
CA PHE A 92 -0.31 -1.72 -16.83
C PHE A 92 0.07 -3.20 -17.03
N GLY A 93 0.20 -3.96 -15.93
CA GLY A 93 0.44 -5.39 -15.99
C GLY A 93 -0.65 -6.15 -16.73
N LEU A 94 -1.92 -5.81 -16.50
CA LEU A 94 -3.07 -6.42 -17.19
C LEU A 94 -3.03 -6.15 -18.69
N ILE A 95 -2.84 -4.90 -19.09
CA ILE A 95 -2.77 -4.52 -20.51
C ILE A 95 -1.59 -5.23 -21.18
N TRP A 96 -0.41 -5.22 -20.55
CA TRP A 96 0.76 -5.90 -21.09
C TRP A 96 0.55 -7.41 -21.21
N PHE A 97 -0.06 -8.04 -20.20
CA PHE A 97 -0.36 -9.46 -20.22
C PHE A 97 -1.32 -9.82 -21.36
N LEU A 98 -2.40 -9.06 -21.55
CA LEU A 98 -3.36 -9.29 -22.63
C LEU A 98 -2.72 -9.14 -24.01
N ILE A 99 -1.97 -8.06 -24.24
CA ILE A 99 -1.24 -7.86 -25.51
C ILE A 99 -0.19 -8.95 -25.68
N GLY A 100 0.54 -9.29 -24.63
CA GLY A 100 1.56 -10.33 -24.65
C GLY A 100 1.01 -11.70 -24.99
N TYR A 101 -0.17 -12.02 -24.47
CA TYR A 101 -0.89 -13.25 -24.80
C TYR A 101 -1.28 -13.30 -26.28
N LEU A 102 -1.78 -12.20 -26.85
CA LEU A 102 -2.10 -12.10 -28.28
C LEU A 102 -0.85 -12.23 -29.16
N VAL A 103 0.23 -11.55 -28.77
CA VAL A 103 1.52 -11.59 -29.48
C VAL A 103 2.11 -13.00 -29.47
N LEU A 104 2.06 -13.70 -28.33
CA LEU A 104 2.51 -15.08 -28.21
C LEU A 104 1.64 -16.04 -29.03
N SER A 105 0.32 -15.89 -28.97
CA SER A 105 -0.63 -16.71 -29.74
C SER A 105 -0.43 -16.55 -31.25
N SER A 106 0.00 -15.38 -31.71
CA SER A 106 0.26 -15.10 -33.13
C SER A 106 1.52 -15.80 -33.65
N LYS A 107 2.56 -15.96 -32.81
CA LYS A 107 3.81 -16.64 -33.17
C LYS A 107 4.39 -17.38 -31.96
N PRO A 108 3.89 -18.58 -31.63
CA PRO A 108 4.19 -19.26 -30.36
C PRO A 108 5.65 -19.69 -30.24
N ASN A 109 6.35 -19.90 -31.36
CA ASN A 109 7.75 -20.32 -31.37
C ASN A 109 8.74 -19.15 -31.36
N GLY A 110 8.28 -17.90 -31.45
CA GLY A 110 9.15 -16.74 -31.49
C GLY A 110 9.73 -16.39 -30.11
N LEU A 111 11.06 -16.27 -30.02
CA LEU A 111 11.74 -15.91 -28.77
C LEU A 111 11.27 -14.55 -28.24
N ILE A 112 11.17 -13.54 -29.11
CA ILE A 112 10.75 -12.17 -28.76
C ILE A 112 9.33 -12.19 -28.19
N GLN A 113 8.43 -12.96 -28.81
CA GLN A 113 7.04 -13.08 -28.39
C GLN A 113 6.92 -13.77 -27.02
N LYS A 114 7.71 -14.83 -26.78
CA LYS A 114 7.80 -15.48 -25.47
C LYS A 114 8.33 -14.53 -24.41
N LEU A 115 9.37 -13.75 -24.70
CA LEU A 115 9.93 -12.77 -23.77
C LEU A 115 8.94 -11.65 -23.45
N PHE A 116 8.27 -11.11 -24.47
CA PHE A 116 7.28 -10.07 -24.31
C PHE A 116 6.10 -10.53 -23.42
N TYR A 117 5.60 -11.75 -23.64
CA TYR A 117 4.62 -12.37 -22.75
C TYR A 117 5.15 -12.59 -21.33
N ALA A 118 6.38 -13.09 -21.19
CA ALA A 118 7.01 -13.33 -19.90
C ALA A 118 7.14 -12.05 -19.05
N VAL A 119 7.47 -10.90 -19.67
CA VAL A 119 7.45 -9.59 -18.98
C VAL A 119 6.05 -9.28 -18.44
N GLY A 120 5.00 -9.51 -19.23
CA GLY A 120 3.62 -9.30 -18.77
C GLY A 120 3.24 -10.20 -17.61
N ALA A 121 3.54 -11.50 -17.72
CA ALA A 121 3.29 -12.46 -16.66
C ALA A 121 4.04 -12.10 -15.36
N ALA A 122 5.32 -11.75 -15.45
CA ALA A 122 6.10 -11.30 -14.31
C ALA A 122 5.55 -10.00 -13.68
N THR A 123 5.02 -9.09 -14.50
CA THR A 123 4.39 -7.85 -14.03
C THR A 123 3.12 -8.13 -13.23
N ILE A 124 2.28 -9.07 -13.70
CA ILE A 124 1.09 -9.52 -12.95
C ILE A 124 1.49 -10.14 -11.61
N LEU A 125 2.50 -11.01 -11.60
CA LEU A 125 2.99 -11.63 -10.37
C LEU A 125 3.55 -10.58 -9.40
N ALA A 126 4.33 -9.60 -9.88
CA ALA A 126 4.80 -8.48 -9.08
C ALA A 126 3.63 -7.61 -8.54
N GLY A 127 2.54 -7.52 -9.30
CA GLY A 127 1.32 -6.81 -8.92
C GLY A 127 0.54 -7.46 -7.76
N LEU A 128 0.83 -8.71 -7.39
CA LEU A 128 0.22 -9.38 -6.23
C LEU A 128 0.49 -8.68 -4.89
N GLN A 129 1.41 -7.72 -4.84
CA GLN A 129 1.66 -6.88 -3.67
C GLN A 129 0.40 -6.19 -3.12
N VAL A 130 -0.57 -5.87 -3.99
CA VAL A 130 -1.82 -5.20 -3.58
C VAL A 130 -2.64 -6.09 -2.64
N ILE A 131 -2.64 -7.39 -2.91
CA ILE A 131 -3.28 -8.38 -2.04
C ILE A 131 -2.54 -8.47 -0.71
N LEU A 132 -1.19 -8.51 -0.75
CA LEU A 132 -0.36 -8.58 0.47
C LEU A 132 -0.54 -7.35 1.37
N LYS A 133 -0.66 -6.15 0.81
CA LYS A 133 -0.94 -4.90 1.54
C LYS A 133 -2.31 -4.88 2.23
N SER A 134 -3.25 -5.72 1.78
CA SER A 134 -4.61 -5.78 2.33
C SER A 134 -4.69 -6.57 3.64
N PHE A 135 -3.69 -7.42 3.94
CA PHE A 135 -3.64 -8.18 5.17
C PHE A 135 -3.03 -7.34 6.30
N THR A 136 -3.65 -7.34 7.49
CA THR A 136 -3.04 -6.73 8.66
C THR A 136 -2.04 -7.68 9.32
N TYR A 137 -1.11 -7.13 10.10
CA TYR A 137 -0.18 -7.92 10.91
C TYR A 137 -0.89 -8.93 11.83
N ALA A 138 -2.09 -8.59 12.33
CA ALA A 138 -2.89 -9.49 13.15
C ALA A 138 -3.52 -10.63 12.33
N ASP A 139 -3.92 -10.38 11.07
CA ASP A 139 -4.52 -11.39 10.20
C ASP A 139 -3.50 -12.45 9.77
N VAL A 140 -2.25 -12.04 9.54
CA VAL A 140 -1.15 -12.93 9.13
C VAL A 140 -0.71 -13.85 10.27
N TYR A 141 -0.60 -13.32 11.50
CA TYR A 141 -0.17 -14.10 12.67
C TYR A 141 -1.32 -14.79 13.42
N GLY A 142 -2.58 -14.47 13.13
CA GLY A 142 -3.77 -15.15 13.63
C GLY A 142 -4.02 -16.56 13.06
N GLN A 143 -3.01 -17.16 12.41
CA GLN A 143 -2.93 -18.51 11.84
C GLN A 143 -3.87 -18.85 10.67
N GLN A 144 -5.09 -18.31 10.59
CA GLN A 144 -6.06 -18.75 9.57
C GLN A 144 -5.71 -18.35 8.13
N SER A 145 -4.92 -17.28 7.93
CA SER A 145 -4.55 -16.79 6.59
C SER A 145 -3.12 -17.13 6.17
N LEU A 146 -2.32 -17.73 7.06
CA LEU A 146 -0.88 -17.93 6.88
C LEU A 146 -0.51 -18.70 5.59
N PRO A 147 -1.12 -19.85 5.25
CA PRO A 147 -0.77 -20.58 4.02
C PRO A 147 -1.15 -19.82 2.75
N PHE A 148 -2.27 -19.08 2.78
CA PHE A 148 -2.69 -18.24 1.66
C PHE A 148 -1.69 -17.10 1.43
N VAL A 149 -1.34 -16.36 2.49
CA VAL A 149 -0.38 -15.25 2.43
C VAL A 149 1.00 -15.75 1.99
N ALA A 150 1.45 -16.91 2.49
CA ALA A 150 2.71 -17.53 2.05
C ALA A 150 2.71 -17.85 0.56
N SER A 151 1.61 -18.38 0.03
CA SER A 151 1.47 -18.70 -1.39
C SER A 151 1.53 -17.45 -2.27
N ILE A 152 0.79 -16.41 -1.90
CA ILE A 152 0.82 -15.12 -2.61
C ILE A 152 2.22 -14.50 -2.54
N SER A 153 2.88 -14.55 -1.38
CA SER A 153 4.23 -14.01 -1.18
C SER A 153 5.27 -14.73 -2.04
N PHE A 154 5.14 -16.05 -2.21
CA PHE A 154 6.01 -16.84 -3.07
C PHE A 154 5.90 -16.39 -4.54
N PHE A 155 4.67 -16.34 -5.08
CA PHE A 155 4.43 -15.89 -6.45
C PHE A 155 4.85 -14.43 -6.68
N TRP A 156 4.55 -13.57 -5.71
CA TRP A 156 5.00 -12.17 -5.73
C TRP A 156 6.52 -12.07 -5.81
N SER A 157 7.24 -12.84 -5.00
CA SER A 157 8.71 -12.85 -4.99
C SER A 157 9.30 -13.29 -6.33
N ILE A 158 8.70 -14.29 -6.98
CA ILE A 158 9.08 -14.72 -8.33
C ILE A 158 8.89 -13.59 -9.34
N GLY A 159 7.72 -12.95 -9.36
CA GLY A 159 7.45 -11.83 -10.25
C GLY A 159 8.43 -10.68 -10.05
N TYR A 160 8.61 -10.27 -8.79
CA TYR A 160 9.44 -9.14 -8.43
C TYR A 160 10.93 -9.36 -8.73
N SER A 161 11.44 -10.58 -8.54
CA SER A 161 12.84 -10.93 -8.83
C SER A 161 13.12 -11.14 -10.32
N SER A 162 12.16 -11.70 -11.06
CA SER A 162 12.35 -12.01 -12.49
C SER A 162 12.10 -10.80 -13.40
N LEU A 163 11.22 -9.87 -13.01
CA LEU A 163 10.82 -8.74 -13.86
C LEU A 163 12.00 -7.90 -14.37
N PRO A 164 12.97 -7.44 -13.55
CA PRO A 164 14.08 -6.62 -14.04
C PRO A 164 14.94 -7.36 -15.07
N VAL A 165 15.22 -8.65 -14.81
CA VAL A 165 16.04 -9.49 -15.70
C VAL A 165 15.34 -9.70 -17.04
N LEU A 166 14.04 -9.98 -17.02
CA LEU A 166 13.24 -10.18 -18.24
C LEU A 166 13.12 -8.90 -19.07
N VAL A 167 12.92 -7.75 -18.42
CA VAL A 167 12.84 -6.45 -19.11
C VAL A 167 14.17 -6.11 -19.79
N ILE A 168 15.30 -6.22 -19.07
CA ILE A 168 16.63 -5.95 -19.62
C ILE A 168 16.92 -6.89 -20.80
N TYR A 169 16.68 -8.20 -20.62
CA TYR A 169 16.95 -9.18 -21.67
C TYR A 169 16.05 -8.98 -22.91
N PHE A 170 14.77 -8.63 -22.70
CA PHE A 170 13.87 -8.29 -23.81
C PHE A 170 14.41 -7.14 -24.65
N PHE A 171 14.85 -6.05 -24.01
CA PHE A 171 15.40 -4.88 -24.71
C PHE A 171 16.80 -5.09 -25.33
N TRP A 172 17.56 -6.09 -24.86
CA TRP A 172 18.78 -6.52 -25.53
C TRP A 172 18.54 -7.34 -26.79
N VAL A 173 17.43 -8.09 -26.84
CA VAL A 173 17.08 -8.92 -27.99
C VAL A 173 16.22 -8.16 -29.00
N PHE A 174 15.48 -7.13 -28.58
CA PHE A 174 14.57 -6.34 -29.40
C PHE A 174 14.59 -4.84 -29.03
N PRO A 175 14.62 -3.92 -30.01
CA PRO A 175 14.64 -4.16 -31.45
C PRO A 175 16.05 -4.50 -31.94
N LYS A 176 16.18 -5.58 -32.72
CA LYS A 176 17.33 -5.76 -33.63
C LYS A 176 16.92 -5.21 -35.00
N PRO A 177 17.79 -4.42 -35.66
CA PRO A 177 17.52 -3.89 -37.00
C PRO A 177 17.35 -5.02 -38.03
#